data_AF-A0A819YM08-F1
#
_entry.id   AF-A0A819YM08-F1
#
_cell.length_a   1.000
_cell.length_b   1.000
_cell.length_c   1.000
_cell.angle_alpha   90.00
_cell.angle_beta   90.00
_cell.angle_gamma   90.00
#
_symmetry.space_group_name_H-M   'P 1'
#
loop_
_entity.id
_entity.type
_entity.pdbx_description
1 polymer ?
#
loop_
_entity_poly.entity_id
_entity_poly.type
_entity_poly.pdbx_seq_one_letter_code
_entity_poly.pdbx_strand_id
1 'polypeptide(L)'
;MSDRMTNSLSSNPQTSSNEVTIASTSSITIESPKIGGRQCDFIWPFFNDMGPVKTPGHRNAQCEYCLSCFNFAKLHVMYSYISHQCDEIVTYNPNARKEMITRMRDFEQQSPPSQAGSADQLLSKQYTMDRFTCKILSYSEQQNIDRYLLRAVIMNGISFRTVNNDFFIEFVKKLNPSYDLPNRKKLAHEVLTQEVVYVENKNESLLAEAAHLTLNIDARVSTNINITSKIRAIVTDNSNTMQKMREIFISKPENQHILELRCFAHAINLIAEPLEVLVAIDKSIAPAKFINIINNRLFFHDIESLHKIMQPLAYAMTIIQSSSITLADCYLILSYLRLTTDKFVANIETQTFGKFVGKVVDIRLKEFQNGLYLSAYYRHPKYRGAGMLTVGRSIVYRYLAEYSKKIGNNLATTKNAISALQRYEIKSGPYALHFTQDDTPTY
;
A
#
# COMPACT_ATOMS: atom_id res chain seq x y z
N MET A 1 17.56 18.64 -76.87
CA MET A 1 17.95 20.06 -76.83
C MET A 1 18.21 20.39 -75.37
N SER A 2 19.35 19.94 -74.84
CA SER A 2 20.61 20.71 -74.73
C SER A 2 20.52 21.64 -73.52
N ASP A 3 20.97 21.22 -72.33
CA ASP A 3 22.37 21.03 -71.87
C ASP A 3 22.92 22.27 -71.16
N ARG A 4 23.29 22.06 -69.89
CA ARG A 4 24.58 22.38 -69.22
C ARG A 4 24.38 22.21 -67.72
N MET A 5 24.71 21.07 -67.10
CA MET A 5 26.05 20.53 -66.75
C MET A 5 27.00 21.58 -66.15
N THR A 6 27.38 21.40 -64.88
CA THR A 6 28.60 20.69 -64.39
C THR A 6 28.63 20.71 -62.85
N ASN A 7 28.59 19.55 -62.17
CA ASN A 7 29.73 18.81 -61.56
C ASN A 7 30.46 19.56 -60.42
N SER A 8 30.92 18.99 -59.30
CA SER A 8 30.85 17.66 -58.68
C SER A 8 31.79 17.66 -57.44
N LEU A 9 31.47 16.84 -56.43
CA LEU A 9 32.39 16.06 -55.56
C LEU A 9 33.24 16.70 -54.43
N SER A 10 32.88 16.29 -53.20
CA SER A 10 33.71 15.70 -52.11
C SER A 10 35.07 16.29 -51.70
N SER A 11 35.24 16.61 -50.40
CA SER A 11 36.31 16.09 -49.51
C SER A 11 36.35 16.81 -48.13
N ASN A 12 36.18 16.07 -47.04
CA ASN A 12 36.72 16.38 -45.69
C ASN A 12 38.25 16.14 -45.66
N PRO A 13 39.04 16.40 -44.58
CA PRO A 13 38.99 17.35 -43.45
C PRO A 13 40.37 18.05 -43.16
N GLN A 14 40.42 18.89 -42.09
CA GLN A 14 41.51 19.08 -41.09
C GLN A 14 42.05 20.51 -40.80
N THR A 15 42.05 20.83 -39.49
CA THR A 15 43.05 21.53 -38.65
C THR A 15 43.31 23.04 -38.82
N SER A 16 43.53 23.87 -37.79
CA SER A 16 43.60 23.73 -36.31
C SER A 16 43.82 25.12 -35.66
N SER A 17 43.71 25.17 -34.32
CA SER A 17 44.44 26.06 -33.35
C SER A 17 43.89 27.49 -33.17
N ASN A 18 43.69 28.09 -31.98
CA ASN A 18 44.15 27.89 -30.58
C ASN A 18 43.12 28.51 -29.59
N GLU A 19 42.73 27.79 -28.52
CA GLU A 19 43.08 27.99 -27.09
C GLU A 19 42.73 29.36 -26.45
N VAL A 20 42.00 29.32 -25.30
CA VAL A 20 42.34 29.89 -23.97
C VAL A 20 41.25 29.41 -22.96
N THR A 21 41.51 28.36 -22.17
CA THR A 21 41.97 28.34 -20.76
C THR A 21 40.85 28.44 -19.70
N ILE A 22 40.71 27.33 -18.95
CA ILE A 22 39.92 27.17 -17.74
C ILE A 22 40.69 27.81 -16.56
N ALA A 23 40.04 28.69 -15.81
CA ALA A 23 40.55 29.18 -14.53
C ALA A 23 39.44 29.21 -13.47
N SER A 24 39.57 28.27 -12.54
CA SER A 24 39.23 28.27 -11.12
C SER A 24 38.66 29.59 -10.56
N THR A 25 37.40 29.59 -10.13
CA THR A 25 36.86 30.64 -9.26
C THR A 25 37.37 30.43 -7.84
N SER A 26 38.41 31.20 -7.51
CA SER A 26 38.91 31.44 -6.17
C SER A 26 37.85 32.14 -5.31
N SER A 27 37.83 31.75 -4.04
CA SER A 27 37.01 32.30 -2.97
C SER A 27 37.29 33.78 -2.78
N ILE A 28 36.31 34.64 -3.06
CA ILE A 28 36.33 36.04 -2.61
C ILE A 28 35.75 36.07 -1.21
N THR A 29 36.65 36.13 -0.22
CA THR A 29 36.36 36.53 1.15
C THR A 29 35.94 37.99 1.16
N ILE A 30 34.65 38.26 1.38
CA ILE A 30 34.17 39.58 1.79
C ILE A 30 34.10 39.56 3.32
N GLU A 31 35.12 40.10 3.97
CA GLU A 31 35.04 40.45 5.39
C GLU A 31 33.96 41.52 5.57
N SER A 32 32.92 41.23 6.34
CA SER A 32 31.95 42.22 6.79
C SER A 32 32.27 42.68 8.22
N PRO A 33 32.01 43.96 8.55
CA PRO A 33 32.46 44.57 9.80
C PRO A 33 31.71 43.96 10.99
N LYS A 34 32.44 43.67 12.07
CA LYS A 34 31.88 43.21 13.35
C LYS A 34 30.96 44.28 13.96
N ILE A 35 29.68 44.22 13.66
CA ILE A 35 28.62 44.89 14.42
C ILE A 35 28.02 43.83 15.33
N GLY A 36 28.29 43.96 16.64
CA GLY A 36 27.83 43.01 17.66
C GLY A 36 26.30 42.90 17.69
N GLY A 37 25.78 41.77 17.21
CA GLY A 37 24.38 41.40 17.22
C GLY A 37 24.22 39.91 16.88
N ARG A 38 23.15 39.27 17.35
CA ARG A 38 22.83 37.87 17.07
C ARG A 38 22.82 37.64 15.55
N GLN A 39 23.55 36.63 15.06
CA GLN A 39 23.61 36.31 13.63
C GLN A 39 22.20 36.17 13.05
N CYS A 40 21.97 36.80 11.89
CA CYS A 40 20.72 36.64 11.15
C CYS A 40 20.54 35.17 10.76
N ASP A 41 19.35 34.64 11.04
CA ASP A 41 19.00 33.25 10.81
C ASP A 41 18.97 32.90 9.31
N PHE A 42 19.19 31.63 8.98
CA PHE A 42 19.31 31.10 7.60
C PHE A 42 18.10 31.41 6.71
N ILE A 43 16.94 31.74 7.28
CA ILE A 43 15.72 32.11 6.57
C ILE A 43 15.81 33.47 5.85
N TRP A 44 16.65 34.39 6.31
CA TRP A 44 16.62 35.80 5.87
C TRP A 44 17.02 36.06 4.41
N PRO A 45 17.92 35.30 3.77
CA PRO A 45 18.21 35.44 2.35
C PRO A 45 17.01 35.22 1.42
N PHE A 46 15.90 34.63 1.90
CA PHE A 46 14.67 34.40 1.13
C PHE A 46 13.62 35.52 1.29
N PHE A 47 13.96 36.57 2.06
CA PHE A 47 13.05 37.66 2.39
C PHE A 47 13.76 39.02 2.35
N ASN A 48 13.11 40.01 1.73
CA ASN A 48 13.51 41.40 1.78
C ASN A 48 13.11 42.03 3.12
N ASP A 49 14.03 42.69 3.81
CA ASP A 49 13.78 43.42 5.05
C ASP A 49 13.05 44.74 4.73
N MET A 50 11.82 44.87 5.24
CA MET A 50 10.96 46.03 5.02
C MET A 50 11.05 47.06 6.16
N GLY A 51 12.05 46.93 7.03
CA GLY A 51 12.34 47.86 8.11
C GLY A 51 11.70 47.51 9.46
N PRO A 52 12.05 48.28 10.51
CA PRO A 52 11.60 48.01 11.87
C PRO A 52 10.11 48.31 12.06
N VAL A 53 9.46 47.53 12.92
CA VAL A 53 8.11 47.84 13.42
C VAL A 53 8.20 48.80 14.61
N LYS A 54 7.09 49.47 14.95
CA LYS A 54 7.00 50.36 16.12
C LYS A 54 7.36 49.69 17.46
N THR A 55 7.44 48.35 17.53
CA THR A 55 7.91 47.60 18.69
C THR A 55 9.40 47.24 18.58
N PRO A 56 10.21 47.45 19.64
CA PRO A 56 11.64 47.14 19.62
C PRO A 56 11.91 45.66 19.34
N GLY A 57 12.75 45.36 18.36
CA GLY A 57 13.24 44.00 18.08
C GLY A 57 12.47 43.18 17.03
N HIS A 58 11.40 43.72 16.42
CA HIS A 58 10.67 43.07 15.34
C HIS A 58 10.79 43.83 14.02
N ARG A 59 10.99 43.10 12.92
CA ARG A 59 11.11 43.64 11.56
C ARG A 59 9.95 43.15 10.69
N ASN A 60 9.62 43.89 9.66
CA ASN A 60 8.74 43.41 8.60
C ASN A 60 9.56 42.70 7.52
N ALA A 61 8.99 41.69 6.88
CA ALA A 61 9.66 40.93 5.83
C ALA A 61 8.75 40.77 4.62
N GLN A 62 9.32 40.77 3.42
CA GLN A 62 8.61 40.46 2.18
C GLN A 62 9.27 39.26 1.52
N CYS A 63 8.50 38.26 1.11
CA CYS A 63 9.05 37.10 0.39
C CYS A 63 9.64 37.54 -0.96
N GLU A 64 10.86 37.11 -1.27
CA GLU A 64 11.54 37.48 -2.52
C GLU A 64 10.86 36.88 -3.77
N TYR A 65 10.22 35.71 -3.64
CA TYR A 65 9.64 34.97 -4.78
C TYR A 65 8.22 35.41 -5.14
N CYS A 66 7.33 35.49 -4.15
CA CYS A 66 5.90 35.75 -4.37
C CYS A 66 5.47 37.15 -3.88
N LEU A 67 6.41 37.94 -3.35
CA LEU A 67 6.21 39.31 -2.88
C LEU A 67 5.19 39.48 -1.73
N SER A 68 4.76 38.39 -1.10
CA SER A 68 3.88 38.41 0.07
C SER A 68 4.55 39.10 1.26
N CYS A 69 3.84 40.03 1.90
CA CYS A 69 4.34 40.83 3.03
C CYS A 69 3.94 40.23 4.39
N PHE A 70 4.88 40.21 5.32
CA PHE A 70 4.72 39.73 6.69
C PHE A 70 4.86 40.90 7.66
N ASN A 71 3.74 41.30 8.24
CA ASN A 71 3.74 42.18 9.39
C ASN A 71 4.21 41.37 10.59
N PHE A 72 5.34 41.76 11.19
CA PHE A 72 6.03 41.01 12.26
C PHE A 72 6.61 39.66 11.81
N ALA A 73 7.81 39.70 11.22
CA ALA A 73 8.56 38.55 10.73
C ALA A 73 9.05 37.63 11.87
N LYS A 74 8.19 36.70 12.32
CA LYS A 74 8.57 35.63 13.26
C LYS A 74 9.22 34.49 12.48
N LEU A 75 10.35 34.02 13.00
CA LEU A 75 11.17 32.96 12.42
C LEU A 75 10.37 31.70 12.01
N HIS A 76 9.62 31.09 12.93
CA HIS A 76 8.83 29.89 12.63
C HIS A 76 7.73 30.13 11.58
N VAL A 77 7.19 31.35 11.49
CA VAL A 77 6.17 31.72 10.50
C VAL A 77 6.80 31.81 9.12
N MET A 78 7.98 32.43 9.01
CA MET A 78 8.73 32.52 7.76
C MET A 78 9.18 31.12 7.27
N TYR A 79 9.67 30.27 8.18
CA TYR A 79 10.01 28.88 7.88
C TYR A 79 8.79 28.08 7.40
N SER A 80 7.66 28.16 8.11
CA SER A 80 6.42 27.49 7.70
C SER A 80 5.92 27.99 6.35
N TYR A 81 6.02 29.30 6.09
CA TYR A 81 5.58 29.91 4.84
C TYR A 81 6.38 29.39 3.64
N ILE A 82 7.71 29.39 3.72
CA ILE A 82 8.58 28.88 2.65
C ILE A 82 8.39 27.36 2.45
N SER A 83 8.21 26.61 3.53
CA SER A 83 8.03 25.15 3.46
C SER A 83 6.68 24.74 2.87
N HIS A 84 5.61 25.52 3.11
CA HIS A 84 4.24 25.03 2.92
C HIS A 84 3.28 25.96 2.16
N GLN A 85 3.57 27.26 2.04
CA GLN A 85 2.59 28.26 1.59
C GLN A 85 3.05 29.12 0.40
N CYS A 86 4.35 29.12 0.07
CA CYS A 86 4.86 29.79 -1.13
C CYS A 86 4.87 28.82 -2.31
N ASP A 87 3.97 28.99 -3.28
CA ASP A 87 3.92 28.13 -4.47
C ASP A 87 5.05 28.45 -5.47
N GLU A 88 5.40 29.73 -5.61
CA GLU A 88 6.44 30.18 -6.55
C GLU A 88 7.84 29.62 -6.23
N ILE A 89 8.15 29.33 -4.96
CA ILE A 89 9.45 28.75 -4.60
C ILE A 89 9.62 27.31 -5.14
N VAL A 90 8.53 26.60 -5.38
CA VAL A 90 8.57 25.26 -6.01
C VAL A 90 9.11 25.35 -7.43
N THR A 91 8.74 26.42 -8.12
CA THR A 91 9.13 26.68 -9.51
C THR A 91 10.55 27.23 -9.60
N TYR A 92 10.92 28.18 -8.74
CA TYR A 92 12.22 28.88 -8.83
C TYR A 92 13.35 28.26 -8.01
N ASN A 93 13.08 27.57 -6.89
CA ASN A 93 14.12 26.94 -6.07
C ASN A 93 13.61 25.73 -5.24
N PRO A 94 13.33 24.58 -5.87
CA PRO A 94 12.77 23.40 -5.20
C PRO A 94 13.72 22.77 -4.17
N ASN A 95 15.03 22.99 -4.30
CA ASN A 95 16.02 22.48 -3.34
C ASN A 95 15.96 23.24 -2.02
N ALA A 96 15.77 24.57 -2.06
CA ALA A 96 15.60 25.38 -0.85
C ALA A 96 14.38 24.93 -0.03
N ARG A 97 13.26 24.58 -0.69
CA ARG A 97 12.07 24.04 -0.01
C ARG A 97 12.34 22.73 0.71
N LYS A 98 13.05 21.79 0.07
CA LYS A 98 13.45 20.51 0.69
C LYS A 98 14.40 20.72 1.86
N GLU A 99 15.37 21.63 1.72
CA GLU A 99 16.33 21.96 2.77
C GLU A 99 15.67 22.62 3.99
N MET A 100 14.66 23.48 3.76
CA MET A 100 13.83 24.07 4.82
C MET A 100 13.11 23.00 5.64
N ILE A 101 12.48 22.04 4.97
CA ILE A 101 11.73 20.96 5.61
C ILE A 101 12.67 20.06 6.44
N THR A 102 13.87 19.78 5.92
CA THR A 102 14.90 19.04 6.66
C THR A 102 15.39 19.82 7.89
N ARG A 103 15.64 21.13 7.77
CA ARG A 103 16.07 21.94 8.93
C ARG A 103 14.98 22.10 9.98
N MET A 104 13.70 22.19 9.60
CA MET A 104 12.61 22.16 10.57
C MET A 104 12.57 20.84 11.34
N ARG A 105 12.87 19.71 10.68
CA ARG A 105 13.02 18.39 11.31
C ARG A 105 14.23 18.31 12.25
N ASP A 106 15.38 18.88 11.87
CA ASP A 106 16.59 18.84 12.70
C ASP A 106 16.46 19.72 13.97
N PHE A 107 15.72 20.82 13.89
CA PHE A 107 15.36 21.64 15.06
C PHE A 107 14.44 20.91 16.05
N GLU A 108 13.57 20.01 15.56
CA GLU A 108 12.72 19.15 16.40
C GLU A 108 13.51 18.00 17.07
N GLN A 109 14.70 17.65 16.54
CA GLN A 109 15.51 16.52 17.02
C GLN A 109 16.66 16.92 17.96
N GLN A 110 16.99 18.21 18.09
CA GLN A 110 18.02 18.68 19.03
C GLN A 110 17.42 18.94 20.43
N SER A 111 17.52 17.93 21.31
CA SER A 111 17.47 18.14 22.77
C SER A 111 18.75 18.87 23.24
N PRO A 112 18.72 19.68 24.33
CA PRO A 112 19.91 20.36 24.84
C PRO A 112 20.98 19.37 25.33
N PRO A 113 22.28 19.74 25.33
CA PRO A 113 23.38 18.81 25.58
C PRO A 113 23.43 18.35 27.03
N SER A 114 23.30 17.05 27.25
CA SER A 114 23.58 16.37 28.51
C SER A 114 25.07 16.44 28.83
N GLN A 115 25.44 17.00 29.99
CA GLN A 115 26.80 16.92 30.50
C GLN A 115 27.12 15.46 30.92
N ALA A 116 28.32 15.02 30.55
CA ALA A 116 28.86 13.71 30.86
C ALA A 116 28.98 13.49 32.38
N GLY A 117 28.51 12.33 32.85
CA GLY A 117 28.68 11.85 34.22
C GLY A 117 28.68 10.33 34.25
N SER A 118 29.74 9.79 34.84
CA SER A 118 30.21 8.39 34.88
C SER A 118 29.16 7.32 35.18
N ALA A 119 29.39 6.14 34.59
CA ALA A 119 28.85 4.87 35.06
C ALA A 119 29.32 4.60 36.49
N ASP A 120 28.38 4.61 37.44
CA ASP A 120 28.31 3.71 38.59
C ASP A 120 27.21 4.20 39.55
N GLN A 121 26.12 3.44 39.62
CA GLN A 121 25.26 3.19 40.80
C GLN A 121 23.89 2.68 40.34
N LEU A 122 23.88 1.41 39.94
CA LEU A 122 22.72 0.56 40.17
C LEU A 122 22.57 0.39 41.68
N LEU A 123 21.67 1.14 42.33
CA LEU A 123 20.92 0.79 43.55
C LEU A 123 20.23 2.03 44.12
N SER A 124 18.99 2.25 43.66
CA SER A 124 17.90 3.01 44.30
C SER A 124 17.00 3.55 43.19
N LYS A 125 16.04 2.75 42.73
CA LYS A 125 14.89 3.32 41.98
C LYS A 125 13.99 4.01 42.99
N GLN A 126 14.44 5.15 43.50
CA GLN A 126 13.55 6.12 44.11
C GLN A 126 12.74 6.71 42.96
N TYR A 127 11.48 6.28 42.83
CA TYR A 127 10.56 6.91 41.88
C TYR A 127 10.41 8.37 42.30
N THR A 128 10.85 9.30 41.45
CA THR A 128 10.54 10.71 41.63
C THR A 128 9.02 10.89 41.52
N MET A 129 8.47 11.75 42.39
CA MET A 129 7.04 12.10 42.40
C MET A 129 6.55 12.71 41.08
N ASP A 130 7.44 13.02 40.14
CA ASP A 130 7.16 13.45 38.76
C ASP A 130 6.29 12.48 37.95
N ARG A 131 6.16 11.22 38.40
CA ARG A 131 5.21 10.26 37.80
C ARG A 131 3.76 10.52 38.23
N PHE A 132 3.54 11.27 39.31
CA PHE A 132 2.24 11.58 39.91
C PHE A 132 1.81 13.05 39.72
N THR A 133 2.65 13.88 39.09
CA THR A 133 2.32 15.26 38.71
C THR A 133 1.86 15.32 37.26
N CYS A 134 0.87 16.15 36.95
CA CYS A 134 0.45 16.46 35.58
C CYS A 134 1.66 17.00 34.79
N LYS A 135 2.35 16.14 34.06
CA LYS A 135 3.44 16.57 33.17
C LYS A 135 2.85 17.48 32.10
N ILE A 136 3.43 18.66 31.93
CA ILE A 136 3.12 19.52 30.79
C ILE A 136 3.56 18.73 29.55
N LEU A 137 2.62 18.48 28.64
CA LEU A 137 2.93 17.78 27.40
C LEU A 137 3.76 18.70 26.51
N SER A 138 4.83 18.17 25.96
CA SER A 138 5.54 18.83 24.87
C SER A 138 4.65 18.88 23.62
N TYR A 139 4.96 19.82 22.72
CA TYR A 139 4.23 19.97 21.45
C TYR A 139 4.24 18.67 20.62
N SER A 140 5.37 17.96 20.59
CA SER A 140 5.52 16.70 19.85
C SER A 140 4.72 15.55 20.47
N GLU A 141 4.67 15.45 21.80
CA GLU A 141 3.82 14.47 22.49
C GLU A 141 2.33 14.75 22.22
N GLN A 142 1.93 16.03 22.22
CA GLN A 142 0.56 16.41 21.92
C GLN A 142 0.18 16.05 20.48
N GLN A 143 1.03 16.35 19.49
CA GLN A 143 0.81 15.93 18.10
C GLN A 143 0.73 14.40 17.95
N ASN A 144 1.54 13.66 18.69
CA ASN A 144 1.49 12.20 18.66
C ASN A 144 0.16 11.67 19.22
N ILE A 145 -0.33 12.24 20.33
CA ILE A 145 -1.65 11.90 20.89
C ILE A 145 -2.77 12.30 19.93
N ASP A 146 -2.72 13.48 19.32
CA ASP A 146 -3.67 13.94 18.28
C ASP A 146 -3.77 12.92 17.14
N ARG A 147 -2.64 12.34 16.72
CA ARG A 147 -2.57 11.31 15.68
C ARG A 147 -3.21 9.99 16.11
N TYR A 148 -2.99 9.53 17.34
CA TYR A 148 -3.66 8.33 17.86
C TYR A 148 -5.17 8.55 18.01
N LEU A 149 -5.60 9.73 18.46
CA LEU A 149 -7.00 10.12 18.50
C LEU A 149 -7.63 10.09 17.11
N LEU A 150 -6.97 10.67 16.10
CA LEU A 150 -7.41 10.62 14.71
C LEU A 150 -7.61 9.18 14.22
N ARG A 151 -6.63 8.31 14.46
CA ARG A 151 -6.71 6.89 14.07
C ARG A 151 -7.87 6.18 14.75
N ALA A 152 -8.08 6.41 16.04
CA ALA A 152 -9.21 5.83 16.77
C ALA A 152 -10.55 6.30 16.19
N VAL A 153 -10.66 7.58 15.83
CA VAL A 153 -11.87 8.14 15.21
C VAL A 153 -12.14 7.49 13.85
N ILE A 154 -11.13 7.40 12.98
CA ILE A 154 -11.28 6.84 11.63
C ILE A 154 -11.56 5.33 11.65
N MET A 155 -10.74 4.57 12.39
CA MET A 155 -10.81 3.10 12.37
C MET A 155 -12.10 2.55 12.98
N ASN A 156 -12.75 3.32 13.85
CA ASN A 156 -14.03 2.95 14.48
C ASN A 156 -15.23 3.66 13.85
N GLY A 157 -15.05 4.43 12.77
CA GLY A 157 -16.14 5.17 12.12
C GLY A 157 -16.83 6.20 13.04
N ILE A 158 -16.09 6.73 14.02
CA ILE A 158 -16.62 7.72 14.97
C ILE A 158 -16.71 9.08 14.26
N SER A 159 -17.75 9.86 14.56
CA SER A 159 -17.87 11.21 14.01
C SER A 159 -16.77 12.14 14.54
N PHE A 160 -16.17 12.97 13.68
CA PHE A 160 -15.30 14.07 14.11
C PHE A 160 -16.00 15.07 15.04
N ARG A 161 -17.34 15.05 15.15
CA ARG A 161 -18.08 15.87 16.12
C ARG A 161 -17.82 15.43 17.56
N THR A 162 -17.44 14.17 17.78
CA THR A 162 -17.21 13.59 19.11
C THR A 162 -16.15 14.37 19.90
N VAL A 163 -15.11 14.87 19.23
CA VAL A 163 -14.05 15.64 19.93
C VAL A 163 -14.49 17.03 20.40
N ASN A 164 -15.64 17.52 19.94
CA ASN A 164 -16.24 18.76 20.45
C ASN A 164 -17.38 18.49 21.46
N ASN A 165 -17.67 17.23 21.78
CA ASN A 165 -18.71 16.91 22.75
C ASN A 165 -18.19 17.12 24.18
N ASP A 166 -18.95 17.85 25.00
CA ASP A 166 -18.53 18.22 26.35
C ASP A 166 -18.23 17.02 27.25
N PHE A 167 -19.03 15.94 27.16
CA PHE A 167 -18.77 14.71 27.93
C PHE A 167 -17.50 14.01 27.49
N PHE A 168 -17.21 14.03 26.18
CA PHE A 168 -15.97 13.46 25.65
C PHE A 168 -14.75 14.30 26.06
N ILE A 169 -14.87 15.62 26.04
CA ILE A 169 -13.82 16.52 26.54
C ILE A 169 -13.56 16.25 28.02
N GLU A 170 -14.61 16.17 28.84
CA GLU A 170 -14.47 15.89 30.27
C GLU A 170 -13.84 14.50 30.51
N PHE A 171 -14.27 13.49 29.76
CA PHE A 171 -13.70 12.15 29.81
C PHE A 171 -12.20 12.17 29.52
N VAL A 172 -11.77 12.81 28.43
CA VAL A 172 -10.35 12.90 28.07
C VAL A 172 -9.56 13.71 29.11
N LYS A 173 -10.12 14.80 29.63
CA LYS A 173 -9.49 15.60 30.68
C LYS A 173 -9.34 14.85 32.00
N LYS A 174 -10.25 13.93 32.33
CA LYS A 174 -10.10 13.03 33.48
C LYS A 174 -8.99 11.98 33.27
N LEU A 175 -8.78 11.53 32.03
CA LEU A 175 -7.67 10.62 31.70
C LEU A 175 -6.31 11.33 31.68
N ASN A 176 -6.25 12.52 31.09
CA ASN A 176 -5.04 13.34 31.03
C ASN A 176 -5.41 14.84 31.04
N PRO A 177 -5.31 15.50 32.21
CA PRO A 177 -5.64 16.92 32.35
C PRO A 177 -4.78 17.85 31.48
N SER A 178 -3.51 17.49 31.27
CA SER A 178 -2.53 18.28 30.51
C SER A 178 -2.75 18.24 29.00
N TYR A 179 -3.51 17.28 28.47
CA TYR A 179 -3.74 17.15 27.04
C TYR A 179 -4.80 18.13 26.57
N ASP A 180 -4.42 19.05 25.70
CA ASP A 180 -5.34 19.98 25.08
C ASP A 180 -5.92 19.36 23.79
N LEU A 181 -7.23 19.10 23.84
CA LEU A 181 -7.92 18.30 22.84
C LEU A 181 -8.08 19.11 21.54
N PRO A 182 -7.73 18.55 20.37
CA PRO A 182 -7.93 19.24 19.11
C PRO A 182 -9.43 19.37 18.83
N ASN A 183 -9.87 20.57 18.46
CA ASN A 183 -11.24 20.77 17.99
C ASN A 183 -11.46 20.06 16.65
N ARG A 184 -12.74 19.86 16.30
CA ARG A 184 -13.17 19.21 15.05
C ARG A 184 -12.43 19.72 13.80
N LYS A 185 -12.18 21.03 13.69
CA LYS A 185 -11.51 21.60 12.51
C LYS A 185 -10.04 21.20 12.48
N LYS A 186 -9.33 21.35 13.59
CA LYS A 186 -7.92 20.93 13.73
C LYS A 186 -7.78 19.44 13.40
N LEU A 187 -8.61 18.58 14.00
CA LEU A 187 -8.53 17.15 13.77
C LEU A 187 -8.84 16.75 12.32
N ALA A 188 -9.91 17.32 11.72
CA ALA A 188 -10.37 16.93 10.39
C ALA A 188 -9.60 17.59 9.23
N HIS A 189 -8.95 18.75 9.44
CA HIS A 189 -8.24 19.46 8.36
C HIS A 189 -6.73 19.44 8.56
N GLU A 190 -6.22 19.61 9.78
CA GLU A 190 -4.78 19.69 9.99
C GLU A 190 -4.19 18.30 10.22
N VAL A 191 -4.65 17.61 11.27
CA VAL A 191 -4.12 16.30 11.66
C VAL A 191 -4.42 15.25 10.58
N LEU A 192 -5.62 15.28 9.98
CA LEU A 192 -5.96 14.38 8.89
C LEU A 192 -5.09 14.61 7.65
N THR A 193 -4.87 15.85 7.22
CA THR A 193 -4.02 16.13 6.06
C THR A 193 -2.58 15.75 6.31
N GLN A 194 -2.05 15.98 7.52
CA GLN A 194 -0.71 15.50 7.90
C GLN A 194 -0.62 13.97 7.84
N GLU A 195 -1.65 13.26 8.31
CA GLU A 195 -1.67 11.79 8.27
C GLU A 195 -1.79 11.26 6.83
N VAL A 196 -2.58 11.91 5.98
CA VAL A 196 -2.69 11.57 4.54
C VAL A 196 -1.33 11.72 3.87
N VAL A 197 -0.66 12.86 4.01
CA VAL A 197 0.67 13.10 3.43
C VAL A 197 1.70 12.10 3.96
N TYR A 198 1.64 11.75 5.24
CA TYR A 198 2.51 10.72 5.81
C TYR A 198 2.26 9.34 5.16
N VAL A 199 0.99 8.95 5.04
CA VAL A 199 0.61 7.66 4.46
C VAL A 199 0.95 7.60 2.98
N GLU A 200 0.75 8.70 2.23
CA GLU A 200 1.13 8.81 0.82
C GLU A 200 2.64 8.66 0.63
N ASN A 201 3.47 9.41 1.37
CA ASN A 201 4.93 9.28 1.30
C ASN A 201 5.41 7.88 1.68
N LYS A 202 4.79 7.27 2.70
CA LYS A 202 5.09 5.90 3.09
C LYS A 202 4.72 4.92 1.98
N ASN A 203 3.56 5.07 1.36
CA ASN A 203 3.11 4.24 0.26
C ASN A 203 4.02 4.41 -0.97
N GLU A 204 4.43 5.63 -1.30
CA GLU A 204 5.39 5.88 -2.39
C GLU A 204 6.73 5.19 -2.13
N SER A 205 7.23 5.24 -0.89
CA SER A 205 8.46 4.54 -0.50
C SER A 205 8.31 3.02 -0.66
N LEU A 206 7.20 2.44 -0.18
CA LEU A 206 6.90 1.02 -0.33
C LEU A 206 6.75 0.60 -1.81
N LEU A 207 6.11 1.43 -2.63
CA LEU A 207 5.96 1.20 -4.08
C LEU A 207 7.30 1.35 -4.81
N ALA A 208 8.18 2.23 -4.35
CA ALA A 208 9.54 2.40 -4.89
C ALA A 208 10.43 1.18 -4.56
N GLU A 209 10.31 0.62 -3.36
CA GLU A 209 11.04 -0.58 -2.94
C GLU A 209 10.51 -1.88 -3.57
N ALA A 210 9.19 -1.94 -3.84
CA ALA A 210 8.58 -3.14 -4.42
C ALA A 210 9.19 -3.47 -5.80
N ALA A 211 9.70 -4.70 -5.94
CA ALA A 211 10.22 -5.20 -7.21
C ALA A 211 9.08 -5.51 -8.21
N HIS A 212 7.99 -6.09 -7.70
CA HIS A 212 6.85 -6.56 -8.49
C HIS A 212 5.55 -6.23 -7.77
N LEU A 213 4.54 -5.82 -8.54
CA LEU A 213 3.24 -5.42 -8.03
C LEU A 213 2.12 -6.22 -8.70
N THR A 214 1.08 -6.50 -7.93
CA THR A 214 -0.19 -7.07 -8.42
C THR A 214 -1.27 -6.03 -8.23
N LEU A 215 -1.99 -5.71 -9.30
CA LEU A 215 -3.07 -4.73 -9.27
C LEU A 215 -4.42 -5.45 -9.17
N ASN A 216 -5.14 -5.26 -8.08
CA ASN A 216 -6.52 -5.75 -7.93
C ASN A 216 -7.51 -4.63 -8.31
N ILE A 217 -8.48 -4.95 -9.16
CA ILE A 217 -9.44 -4.00 -9.72
C ILE A 217 -10.86 -4.49 -9.44
N ASP A 218 -11.60 -3.71 -8.66
CA ASP A 218 -12.96 -4.03 -8.20
C ASP A 218 -14.05 -3.15 -8.85
N ALA A 219 -13.78 -2.56 -10.03
CA ALA A 219 -14.76 -1.74 -10.75
C ALA A 219 -14.38 -1.50 -12.23
N ARG A 220 -15.32 -0.97 -13.02
CA ARG A 220 -15.05 -0.43 -14.36
C ARG A 220 -14.02 0.71 -14.26
N VAL A 221 -12.80 0.46 -14.72
CA VAL A 221 -11.75 1.49 -14.78
C VAL A 221 -11.82 2.22 -16.12
N SER A 222 -11.62 3.53 -16.09
CA SER A 222 -11.23 4.31 -17.27
C SER A 222 -9.93 3.76 -17.84
N THR A 223 -9.83 3.61 -19.16
CA THR A 223 -8.75 2.95 -19.90
C THR A 223 -7.35 3.60 -19.80
N ASN A 224 -7.17 4.60 -18.94
CA ASN A 224 -5.95 5.37 -18.76
C ASN A 224 -5.26 5.00 -17.43
N ILE A 225 -4.95 3.72 -17.24
CA ILE A 225 -4.05 3.29 -16.17
C ILE A 225 -2.62 3.51 -16.69
N ASN A 226 -1.85 4.39 -16.05
CA ASN A 226 -0.41 4.50 -16.32
C ASN A 226 0.28 3.30 -15.66
N ILE A 227 0.53 2.26 -16.46
CA ILE A 227 1.04 0.97 -15.98
C ILE A 227 2.55 1.12 -15.80
N THR A 228 3.02 1.00 -14.56
CA THR A 228 4.45 0.92 -14.29
C THR A 228 4.97 -0.44 -14.76
N SER A 229 6.23 -0.50 -15.20
CA SER A 229 6.91 -1.76 -15.58
C SER A 229 7.03 -2.78 -14.43
N LYS A 230 6.70 -2.37 -13.20
CA LYS A 230 6.67 -3.19 -11.99
C LYS A 230 5.42 -4.07 -11.89
N ILE A 231 4.33 -3.72 -12.57
CA ILE A 231 3.09 -4.51 -12.53
C ILE A 231 3.33 -5.83 -13.24
N ARG A 232 3.13 -6.95 -12.52
CA ARG A 232 3.31 -8.31 -13.05
C ARG A 232 2.01 -9.08 -13.18
N ALA A 233 0.96 -8.66 -12.49
CA ALA A 233 -0.34 -9.32 -12.54
C ALA A 233 -1.49 -8.33 -12.34
N ILE A 234 -2.63 -8.66 -12.93
CA ILE A 234 -3.89 -7.94 -12.78
C ILE A 234 -4.98 -8.91 -12.32
N VAL A 235 -5.69 -8.57 -11.25
CA VAL A 235 -6.80 -9.36 -10.69
C VAL A 235 -8.10 -8.63 -10.96
N THR A 236 -9.05 -9.30 -11.60
CA THR A 236 -10.38 -8.75 -11.91
C THR A 236 -11.44 -9.85 -11.81
N ASP A 237 -12.71 -9.46 -11.70
CA ASP A 237 -13.83 -10.40 -11.85
C ASP A 237 -13.84 -11.06 -13.24
N ASN A 238 -14.73 -12.04 -13.43
CA ASN A 238 -14.89 -12.71 -14.73
C ASN A 238 -16.08 -12.18 -15.54
N SER A 239 -16.50 -10.93 -15.31
CA SER A 239 -17.56 -10.33 -16.11
C SER A 239 -17.11 -10.14 -17.57
N ASN A 240 -18.06 -10.13 -18.51
CA ASN A 240 -17.77 -9.92 -19.93
C ASN A 240 -17.05 -8.58 -20.18
N THR A 241 -17.32 -7.56 -19.37
CA THR A 241 -16.62 -6.27 -19.46
C THR A 241 -15.15 -6.42 -19.06
N MET A 242 -14.86 -7.11 -17.96
CA MET A 242 -13.48 -7.29 -17.50
C MET A 242 -12.69 -8.25 -18.40
N GLN A 243 -13.32 -9.27 -18.97
CA GLN A 243 -12.70 -10.13 -19.98
C GLN A 243 -12.21 -9.31 -21.18
N LYS A 244 -13.08 -8.49 -21.77
CA LYS A 244 -12.69 -7.57 -22.87
C LYS A 244 -11.63 -6.57 -22.45
N MET A 245 -11.70 -6.06 -21.23
CA MET A 245 -10.68 -5.15 -20.71
C MET A 245 -9.31 -5.83 -20.69
N ARG A 246 -9.21 -7.06 -20.15
CA ARG A 246 -7.94 -7.79 -20.12
C ARG A 246 -7.42 -8.14 -21.52
N GLU A 247 -8.30 -8.54 -22.44
CA GLU A 247 -7.94 -8.79 -23.85
C GLU A 247 -7.31 -7.55 -24.49
N ILE A 248 -7.99 -6.39 -24.37
CA ILE A 248 -7.48 -5.11 -24.90
C ILE A 248 -6.17 -4.75 -24.19
N PHE A 249 -6.11 -4.92 -22.89
CA PHE A 249 -4.96 -4.58 -22.07
C PHE A 249 -3.71 -5.38 -22.46
N ILE A 250 -3.85 -6.67 -22.75
CA ILE A 250 -2.73 -7.59 -23.07
C ILE A 250 -2.38 -7.60 -24.55
N SER A 251 -3.30 -7.22 -25.42
CA SER A 251 -2.98 -7.02 -26.84
C SER A 251 -1.89 -5.96 -27.06
N LYS A 252 -1.72 -5.04 -26.10
CA LYS A 252 -0.63 -4.07 -26.08
C LYS A 252 0.74 -4.74 -25.87
N PRO A 253 1.73 -4.52 -26.77
CA PRO A 253 3.05 -5.13 -26.67
C PRO A 253 3.75 -4.92 -25.31
N GLU A 254 3.61 -3.73 -24.74
CA GLU A 254 4.18 -3.36 -23.44
C GLU A 254 3.63 -4.18 -22.27
N ASN A 255 2.42 -4.72 -22.40
CA ASN A 255 1.70 -5.43 -21.33
C ASN A 255 1.74 -6.94 -21.47
N GLN A 256 2.40 -7.48 -22.51
CA GLN A 256 2.44 -8.92 -22.73
C GLN A 256 3.04 -9.68 -21.54
N HIS A 257 3.91 -9.06 -20.75
CA HIS A 257 4.50 -9.67 -19.57
C HIS A 257 3.53 -9.82 -18.37
N ILE A 258 2.35 -9.20 -18.42
CA ILE A 258 1.40 -9.16 -17.30
C ILE A 258 0.55 -10.43 -17.27
N LEU A 259 0.38 -10.98 -16.08
CA LEU A 259 -0.46 -12.16 -15.81
C LEU A 259 -1.92 -11.77 -15.55
N GLU A 260 -2.84 -12.47 -16.19
CA GLU A 260 -4.27 -12.37 -15.93
C GLU A 260 -4.67 -13.27 -14.76
N LEU A 261 -5.20 -12.67 -13.72
CA LEU A 261 -5.74 -13.38 -12.57
C LEU A 261 -7.25 -13.14 -12.49
N ARG A 262 -7.99 -14.21 -12.30
CA ARG A 262 -9.42 -14.15 -11.97
C ARG A 262 -9.58 -13.95 -10.47
N CYS A 263 -10.53 -13.12 -10.07
CA CYS A 263 -10.89 -12.95 -8.68
C CYS A 263 -11.44 -14.27 -8.12
N PHE A 264 -10.66 -14.88 -7.22
CA PHE A 264 -11.02 -16.18 -6.62
C PHE A 264 -12.22 -16.05 -5.66
N ALA A 265 -12.31 -14.95 -4.91
CA ALA A 265 -13.46 -14.64 -4.07
C ALA A 265 -14.77 -14.61 -4.88
N HIS A 266 -14.75 -13.96 -6.04
CA HIS A 266 -15.90 -13.96 -6.95
C HIS A 266 -16.24 -15.37 -7.45
N ALA A 267 -15.22 -16.16 -7.82
CA ALA A 267 -15.44 -17.53 -8.27
C ALA A 267 -16.06 -18.45 -7.21
N ILE A 268 -15.69 -18.27 -5.93
CA ILE A 268 -16.29 -19.02 -4.80
C ILE A 268 -17.68 -18.49 -4.46
N ASN A 269 -17.92 -17.18 -4.51
CA ASN A 269 -19.26 -16.62 -4.30
C ASN A 269 -20.28 -17.15 -5.30
N LEU A 270 -19.88 -17.39 -6.56
CA LEU A 270 -20.75 -18.04 -7.57
C LEU A 270 -21.10 -19.50 -7.22
N ILE A 271 -20.40 -20.15 -6.29
CA ILE A 271 -20.80 -21.47 -5.76
C ILE A 271 -22.06 -21.34 -4.89
N ALA A 272 -22.26 -20.18 -4.27
CA ALA A 272 -23.39 -19.89 -3.41
C ALA A 272 -24.61 -19.29 -4.15
N GLU A 273 -24.46 -18.78 -5.38
CA GLU A 273 -25.57 -18.26 -6.22
C GLU A 273 -26.83 -19.17 -6.22
N PRO A 274 -26.71 -20.51 -6.26
CA PRO A 274 -27.86 -21.40 -6.31
C PRO A 274 -28.55 -21.61 -4.95
N LEU A 275 -27.93 -21.14 -3.85
CA LEU A 275 -28.60 -21.01 -2.56
C LEU A 275 -29.67 -19.92 -2.57
N GLU A 276 -29.54 -18.89 -3.42
CA GLU A 276 -30.61 -17.89 -3.59
C GLU A 276 -31.89 -18.53 -4.14
N VAL A 277 -31.78 -19.61 -4.92
CA VAL A 277 -32.92 -20.40 -5.42
C VAL A 277 -33.56 -21.23 -4.32
N LEU A 278 -32.76 -21.76 -3.38
CA LEU A 278 -33.25 -22.49 -2.20
C LEU A 278 -33.87 -21.56 -1.14
N VAL A 279 -33.35 -20.33 -1.02
CA VAL A 279 -33.80 -19.29 -0.08
C VAL A 279 -34.68 -18.25 -0.80
N ALA A 280 -35.41 -18.66 -1.85
CA ALA A 280 -36.50 -17.87 -2.43
C ALA A 280 -37.68 -17.79 -1.45
N ILE A 281 -37.41 -17.32 -0.23
CA ILE A 281 -38.40 -16.80 0.69
C ILE A 281 -38.88 -15.51 0.03
N ASP A 282 -40.06 -15.62 -0.55
CA ASP A 282 -40.87 -14.53 -1.05
C ASP A 282 -40.67 -13.28 -0.19
N LYS A 283 -40.08 -12.22 -0.78
CA LYS A 283 -39.77 -10.95 -0.10
C LYS A 283 -41.04 -10.20 0.38
N SER A 284 -42.23 -10.81 0.25
CA SER A 284 -43.51 -10.35 0.78
C SER A 284 -44.04 -11.24 1.93
N ILE A 285 -43.33 -11.28 3.07
CA ILE A 285 -43.79 -12.10 4.21
C ILE A 285 -44.75 -11.29 5.10
N ALA A 286 -46.03 -11.66 5.08
CA ALA A 286 -47.03 -11.16 6.03
C ALA A 286 -46.83 -11.77 7.45
N PRO A 287 -47.17 -11.04 8.54
CA PRO A 287 -46.92 -11.47 9.93
C PRO A 287 -47.49 -12.86 10.31
N ALA A 288 -48.64 -13.25 9.76
CA ALA A 288 -49.27 -14.54 10.03
C ALA A 288 -48.50 -15.74 9.44
N LYS A 289 -47.79 -15.55 8.31
CA LYS A 289 -46.89 -16.58 7.77
C LYS A 289 -45.67 -16.78 8.68
N PHE A 290 -45.22 -15.75 9.38
CA PHE A 290 -44.06 -15.81 10.27
C PHE A 290 -44.32 -16.72 11.48
N ILE A 291 -45.51 -16.64 12.09
CA ILE A 291 -45.90 -17.52 13.20
C ILE A 291 -45.96 -18.98 12.74
N ASN A 292 -46.49 -19.24 11.54
CA ASN A 292 -46.54 -20.61 10.98
C ASN A 292 -45.13 -21.16 10.66
N ILE A 293 -44.21 -20.30 10.21
CA ILE A 293 -42.80 -20.68 9.98
C ILE A 293 -42.08 -20.98 11.30
N ILE A 294 -42.26 -20.13 12.33
CA ILE A 294 -41.67 -20.33 13.66
C ILE A 294 -42.23 -21.58 14.36
N ASN A 295 -43.47 -21.97 14.07
CA ASN A 295 -44.04 -23.20 14.64
C ASN A 295 -43.70 -24.46 13.81
N ASN A 296 -43.09 -24.30 12.63
CA ASN A 296 -42.73 -25.41 11.78
C ASN A 296 -41.34 -25.95 12.16
N ARG A 297 -41.29 -27.09 12.86
CA ARG A 297 -40.02 -27.73 13.22
C ARG A 297 -39.19 -28.16 12.00
N LEU A 298 -39.83 -28.50 10.88
CA LEU A 298 -39.13 -28.88 9.64
C LEU A 298 -38.33 -27.69 9.09
N PHE A 299 -38.86 -26.47 9.21
CA PHE A 299 -38.15 -25.26 8.79
C PHE A 299 -36.83 -25.07 9.53
N PHE A 300 -36.77 -25.32 10.85
CA PHE A 300 -35.51 -25.22 11.59
C PHE A 300 -34.54 -26.35 11.26
N HIS A 301 -35.04 -27.56 11.00
CA HIS A 301 -34.22 -28.68 10.50
C HIS A 301 -33.58 -28.34 9.14
N ASP A 302 -34.36 -27.70 8.25
CA ASP A 302 -33.88 -27.25 6.95
C ASP A 302 -32.82 -26.13 7.09
N ILE A 303 -33.03 -25.18 8.00
CA ILE A 303 -32.03 -24.14 8.32
C ILE A 303 -30.75 -24.76 8.88
N GLU A 304 -30.85 -25.70 9.81
CA GLU A 304 -29.68 -26.34 10.40
C GLU A 304 -28.91 -27.15 9.35
N SER A 305 -29.63 -27.84 8.46
CA SER A 305 -29.07 -28.55 7.32
C SER A 305 -28.35 -27.59 6.36
N LEU A 306 -28.98 -26.46 6.05
CA LEU A 306 -28.39 -25.40 5.23
C LEU A 306 -27.12 -24.82 5.89
N HIS A 307 -27.14 -24.57 7.20
CA HIS A 307 -25.98 -24.07 7.94
C HIS A 307 -24.79 -25.05 7.84
N LYS A 308 -25.03 -26.35 8.07
CA LYS A 308 -24.00 -27.41 7.93
C LYS A 308 -23.42 -27.47 6.52
N ILE A 309 -24.29 -27.31 5.53
CA ILE A 309 -23.95 -27.26 4.11
C ILE A 309 -23.09 -26.03 3.77
N MET A 310 -23.40 -24.87 4.34
CA MET A 310 -22.74 -23.60 4.05
C MET A 310 -21.42 -23.41 4.81
N GLN A 311 -21.25 -24.07 5.95
CA GLN A 311 -20.08 -23.92 6.82
C GLN A 311 -18.72 -24.08 6.07
N PRO A 312 -18.53 -25.06 5.17
CA PRO A 312 -17.29 -25.18 4.40
C PRO A 312 -17.05 -24.01 3.44
N LEU A 313 -18.12 -23.45 2.86
CA LEU A 313 -18.04 -22.26 1.99
C LEU A 313 -17.70 -21.01 2.81
N ALA A 314 -18.33 -20.85 3.97
CA ALA A 314 -18.03 -19.75 4.89
C ALA A 314 -16.55 -19.81 5.34
N TYR A 315 -16.07 -21.00 5.73
CA TYR A 315 -14.67 -21.21 6.09
C TYR A 315 -13.70 -20.95 4.92
N ALA A 316 -14.05 -21.39 3.71
CA ALA A 316 -13.28 -21.04 2.52
C ALA A 316 -13.22 -19.51 2.31
N MET A 317 -14.35 -18.81 2.46
CA MET A 317 -14.40 -17.36 2.32
C MET A 317 -13.58 -16.62 3.37
N THR A 318 -13.55 -17.09 4.63
CA THR A 318 -12.69 -16.48 5.66
C THR A 318 -11.22 -16.59 5.30
N ILE A 319 -10.79 -17.72 4.71
CA ILE A 319 -9.42 -17.90 4.22
C ILE A 319 -9.14 -16.95 3.04
N ILE A 320 -10.09 -16.82 2.10
CA ILE A 320 -9.93 -15.99 0.90
C ILE A 320 -9.84 -14.50 1.20
N GLN A 321 -10.55 -14.06 2.23
CA GLN A 321 -10.54 -12.67 2.68
C GLN A 321 -9.32 -12.34 3.53
N SER A 322 -8.51 -13.33 3.92
CA SER A 322 -7.27 -13.06 4.65
C SER A 322 -6.29 -12.29 3.75
N SER A 323 -5.48 -11.42 4.36
CA SER A 323 -4.40 -10.71 3.67
C SER A 323 -3.21 -11.61 3.31
N SER A 324 -3.29 -12.89 3.67
CA SER A 324 -2.19 -13.83 3.67
C SER A 324 -2.36 -14.91 2.57
N ILE A 325 -3.54 -15.00 1.94
CA ILE A 325 -3.82 -15.96 0.87
C ILE A 325 -2.84 -15.88 -0.31
N THR A 326 -2.42 -17.06 -0.79
CA THR A 326 -1.59 -17.21 -2.00
C THR A 326 -2.37 -17.85 -3.15
N LEU A 327 -1.83 -17.76 -4.36
CA LEU A 327 -2.40 -18.45 -5.53
C LEU A 327 -2.43 -19.99 -5.37
N ALA A 328 -1.55 -20.56 -4.54
CA ALA A 328 -1.55 -22.00 -4.26
C ALA A 328 -2.76 -22.40 -3.42
N ASP A 329 -3.19 -21.54 -2.49
CA ASP A 329 -4.33 -21.78 -1.62
C ASP A 329 -5.64 -21.84 -2.40
N CYS A 330 -5.74 -21.16 -3.53
CA CYS A 330 -6.89 -21.26 -4.44
C CYS A 330 -7.15 -22.73 -4.84
N TYR A 331 -6.09 -23.47 -5.16
CA TYR A 331 -6.18 -24.89 -5.52
C TYR A 331 -6.51 -25.79 -4.31
N LEU A 332 -5.91 -25.48 -3.15
CA LEU A 332 -6.16 -26.21 -1.90
C LEU A 332 -7.60 -26.05 -1.43
N ILE A 333 -8.15 -24.83 -1.50
CA ILE A 333 -9.53 -24.50 -1.13
C ILE A 333 -10.50 -25.25 -2.04
N LEU A 334 -10.31 -25.23 -3.36
CA LEU A 334 -11.17 -25.97 -4.27
C LEU A 334 -11.09 -27.49 -4.04
N SER A 335 -9.90 -28.02 -3.73
CA SER A 335 -9.72 -29.43 -3.39
C SER A 335 -10.43 -29.80 -2.08
N TYR A 336 -10.33 -28.94 -1.07
CA TYR A 336 -11.05 -29.07 0.20
C TYR A 336 -12.57 -29.04 0.00
N LEU A 337 -13.06 -28.07 -0.77
CA LEU A 337 -14.49 -27.96 -1.10
C LEU A 337 -14.97 -29.22 -1.82
N ARG A 338 -14.20 -29.75 -2.78
CA ARG A 338 -14.56 -30.99 -3.48
C ARG A 338 -14.68 -32.19 -2.54
N LEU A 339 -13.67 -32.42 -1.69
CA LEU A 339 -13.70 -33.50 -0.70
C LEU A 339 -14.85 -33.36 0.30
N THR A 340 -15.23 -32.12 0.61
CA THR A 340 -16.35 -31.84 1.52
C THR A 340 -17.70 -32.06 0.83
N THR A 341 -17.83 -31.70 -0.46
CA THR A 341 -19.04 -31.99 -1.24
C THR A 341 -19.29 -33.48 -1.40
N ASP A 342 -18.25 -34.31 -1.52
CA ASP A 342 -18.41 -35.77 -1.62
C ASP A 342 -19.07 -36.36 -0.36
N LYS A 343 -18.82 -35.76 0.82
CA LYS A 343 -19.50 -36.14 2.08
C LYS A 343 -20.98 -35.78 2.05
N PHE A 344 -21.36 -34.64 1.46
CA PHE A 344 -22.77 -34.25 1.31
C PHE A 344 -23.52 -35.14 0.33
N VAL A 345 -22.86 -35.65 -0.71
CA VAL A 345 -23.46 -36.59 -1.67
C VAL A 345 -23.78 -37.95 -1.02
N ALA A 346 -22.99 -38.36 -0.03
CA ALA A 346 -23.18 -39.61 0.69
C ALA A 346 -24.40 -39.60 1.64
N ASN A 347 -24.83 -38.43 2.11
CA ASN A 347 -26.01 -38.29 2.96
C ASN A 347 -27.28 -38.05 2.11
N ILE A 348 -28.32 -38.85 2.34
CA ILE A 348 -29.59 -38.83 1.60
C ILE A 348 -30.25 -37.45 1.64
N GLU A 349 -30.25 -36.77 2.80
CA GLU A 349 -30.90 -35.46 2.98
C GLU A 349 -30.19 -34.36 2.20
N THR A 350 -28.86 -34.44 2.11
CA THR A 350 -28.03 -33.41 1.47
C THR A 350 -27.58 -33.78 0.07
N GLN A 351 -27.99 -34.95 -0.46
CA GLN A 351 -27.42 -35.51 -1.68
C GLN A 351 -27.65 -34.63 -2.91
N THR A 352 -28.86 -34.12 -3.10
CA THR A 352 -29.22 -33.26 -4.25
C THR A 352 -28.39 -31.98 -4.24
N PHE A 353 -28.26 -31.37 -3.06
CA PHE A 353 -27.42 -30.20 -2.86
C PHE A 353 -25.93 -30.51 -3.10
N GLY A 354 -25.43 -31.61 -2.54
CA GLY A 354 -24.04 -32.05 -2.71
C GLY A 354 -23.68 -32.31 -4.16
N LYS A 355 -24.57 -32.95 -4.94
CA LYS A 355 -24.39 -33.16 -6.40
C LYS A 355 -24.32 -31.83 -7.14
N PHE A 356 -25.18 -30.89 -6.78
CA PHE A 356 -25.22 -29.58 -7.39
C PHE A 356 -23.93 -28.78 -7.10
N VAL A 357 -23.56 -28.63 -5.83
CA VAL A 357 -22.33 -27.91 -5.44
C VAL A 357 -21.10 -28.60 -6.00
N GLY A 358 -21.06 -29.94 -5.99
CA GLY A 358 -20.00 -30.71 -6.63
C GLY A 358 -19.81 -30.35 -8.10
N LYS A 359 -20.91 -30.18 -8.85
CA LYS A 359 -20.86 -29.73 -10.26
C LYS A 359 -20.26 -28.33 -10.40
N VAL A 360 -20.66 -27.37 -9.55
CA VAL A 360 -20.12 -26.00 -9.62
C VAL A 360 -18.64 -25.99 -9.22
N VAL A 361 -18.27 -26.70 -8.15
CA VAL A 361 -16.88 -26.88 -7.73
C VAL A 361 -16.05 -27.49 -8.84
N ASP A 362 -16.55 -28.49 -9.58
CA ASP A 362 -15.82 -29.10 -10.70
C ASP A 362 -15.59 -28.11 -11.85
N ILE A 363 -16.60 -27.28 -12.17
CA ILE A 363 -16.46 -26.22 -13.18
C ILE A 363 -15.38 -25.24 -12.74
N ARG A 364 -15.44 -24.74 -11.50
CA ARG A 364 -14.45 -23.81 -10.96
C ARG A 364 -13.06 -24.46 -10.89
N LEU A 365 -12.97 -25.72 -10.46
CA LEU A 365 -11.71 -26.47 -10.43
C LEU A 365 -11.05 -26.51 -11.80
N LYS A 366 -11.80 -26.77 -12.87
CA LYS A 366 -11.28 -26.72 -14.25
C LYS A 366 -10.79 -25.34 -14.66
N GLU A 367 -11.49 -24.27 -14.27
CA GLU A 367 -11.06 -22.89 -14.57
C GLU A 367 -9.71 -22.55 -13.92
N PHE A 368 -9.49 -23.02 -12.68
CA PHE A 368 -8.26 -22.80 -11.93
C PHE A 368 -7.19 -23.88 -12.14
N GLN A 369 -7.49 -25.00 -12.83
CA GLN A 369 -6.53 -26.05 -13.19
C GLN A 369 -5.71 -25.71 -14.44
N ASN A 370 -5.14 -24.51 -14.49
CA ASN A 370 -4.28 -24.08 -15.59
C ASN A 370 -2.81 -23.97 -15.14
N GLY A 371 -1.90 -23.78 -16.11
CA GLY A 371 -0.46 -23.77 -15.87
C GLY A 371 -0.02 -22.76 -14.80
N LEU A 372 -0.70 -21.62 -14.65
CA LEU A 372 -0.36 -20.59 -13.67
C LEU A 372 -0.59 -21.06 -12.23
N TYR A 373 -1.80 -21.51 -11.92
CA TYR A 373 -2.17 -21.97 -10.58
C TYR A 373 -1.49 -23.29 -10.23
N LEU A 374 -1.33 -24.20 -11.20
CA LEU A 374 -0.54 -25.42 -10.99
C LEU A 374 0.92 -25.08 -10.66
N SER A 375 1.50 -24.06 -11.31
CA SER A 375 2.84 -23.57 -10.98
C SER A 375 2.92 -22.92 -9.60
N ALA A 376 1.84 -22.26 -9.15
CA ALA A 376 1.75 -21.73 -7.79
C ALA A 376 1.72 -22.88 -6.75
N TYR A 377 0.86 -23.87 -6.96
CA TYR A 377 0.79 -25.07 -6.10
C TYR A 377 2.12 -25.83 -6.06
N TYR A 378 2.77 -26.00 -7.22
CA TYR A 378 4.08 -26.65 -7.29
C TYR A 378 5.15 -25.91 -6.46
N ARG A 379 5.05 -24.58 -6.36
CA ARG A 379 5.97 -23.76 -5.56
C ARG A 379 5.60 -23.68 -4.07
N HIS A 380 4.49 -24.27 -3.63
CA HIS A 380 4.10 -24.22 -2.24
C HIS A 380 5.14 -24.92 -1.33
N PRO A 381 5.67 -24.28 -0.27
CA PRO A 381 6.71 -24.81 0.63
C PRO A 381 6.45 -26.21 1.21
N LYS A 382 5.22 -26.43 1.69
CA LYS A 382 4.74 -27.71 2.22
C LYS A 382 4.53 -28.80 1.16
N TYR A 383 3.81 -28.50 0.07
CA TYR A 383 3.35 -29.51 -0.88
C TYR A 383 4.34 -29.78 -2.00
N ARG A 384 5.02 -28.76 -2.55
CA ARG A 384 6.04 -28.90 -3.59
C ARG A 384 5.64 -29.76 -4.80
N GLY A 385 4.37 -29.68 -5.20
CA GLY A 385 3.83 -30.52 -6.28
C GLY A 385 3.48 -31.96 -5.87
N ALA A 386 3.47 -32.29 -4.58
CA ALA A 386 3.00 -33.58 -4.08
C ALA A 386 1.58 -33.90 -4.59
N GLY A 387 1.37 -35.16 -5.00
CA GLY A 387 0.10 -35.61 -5.59
C GLY A 387 -0.14 -35.17 -7.03
N MET A 388 0.72 -34.34 -7.63
CA MET A 388 0.60 -33.99 -9.05
C MET A 388 0.91 -35.21 -9.92
N LEU A 389 0.21 -35.36 -11.05
CA LEU A 389 0.52 -36.38 -12.05
C LEU A 389 1.69 -35.94 -12.95
N THR A 390 2.34 -36.88 -13.64
CA THR A 390 3.41 -36.58 -14.61
C THR A 390 2.97 -35.56 -15.65
N VAL A 391 1.75 -35.69 -16.17
CA VAL A 391 1.15 -34.72 -17.11
C VAL A 391 1.05 -33.33 -16.50
N GLY A 392 0.63 -33.24 -15.23
CA GLY A 392 0.54 -31.95 -14.51
C GLY A 392 1.91 -31.29 -14.37
N ARG A 393 2.97 -32.05 -14.04
CA ARG A 393 4.34 -31.54 -13.99
C ARG A 393 4.80 -31.01 -15.35
N SER A 394 4.53 -31.75 -16.42
CA SER A 394 4.86 -31.31 -17.78
C SER A 394 4.16 -30.00 -18.15
N ILE A 395 2.90 -29.81 -17.74
CA ILE A 395 2.17 -28.55 -17.92
C ILE A 395 2.86 -27.40 -17.18
N VAL A 396 3.27 -27.62 -15.93
CA VAL A 396 4.00 -26.62 -15.12
C VAL A 396 5.31 -26.23 -15.79
N TYR A 397 6.15 -27.19 -16.17
CA TYR A 397 7.44 -26.90 -16.80
C TYR A 397 7.28 -26.16 -18.13
N ARG A 398 6.32 -26.59 -18.96
CA ARG A 398 6.03 -25.93 -20.23
C ARG A 398 5.55 -24.50 -20.01
N TYR A 399 4.59 -24.30 -19.11
CA TYR A 399 4.05 -22.98 -18.79
C TYR A 399 5.15 -22.02 -18.30
N LEU A 400 6.01 -22.48 -17.37
CA LEU A 400 7.09 -21.66 -16.85
C LEU A 400 8.16 -21.36 -17.89
N ALA A 401 8.45 -22.30 -18.80
CA ALA A 401 9.37 -22.06 -19.90
C ALA A 401 8.80 -21.04 -20.91
N GLU A 402 7.53 -21.17 -21.27
CA GLU A 402 6.80 -20.22 -22.12
C GLU A 402 6.78 -18.82 -21.49
N TYR A 403 6.45 -18.73 -20.21
CA TYR A 403 6.44 -17.47 -19.47
C TYR A 403 7.84 -16.85 -19.34
N SER A 404 8.86 -17.66 -19.06
CA SER A 404 10.27 -17.22 -19.02
C SER A 404 10.69 -16.58 -20.35
N LYS A 405 10.33 -17.21 -21.48
CA LYS A 405 10.54 -16.64 -22.81
C LYS A 405 9.75 -15.34 -23.00
N LYS A 406 8.49 -15.29 -22.54
CA LYS A 406 7.61 -14.10 -22.63
C LYS A 406 8.19 -12.88 -21.93
N ILE A 407 8.89 -13.08 -20.81
CA ILE A 407 9.55 -11.99 -20.07
C ILE A 407 10.98 -11.68 -20.57
N GLY A 408 11.40 -12.26 -21.70
CA GLY A 408 12.67 -11.95 -22.36
C GLY A 408 13.88 -12.74 -21.86
N ASN A 409 13.70 -13.78 -21.04
CA ASN A 409 14.82 -14.60 -20.58
C ASN A 409 15.38 -15.47 -21.71
N ASN A 410 16.70 -15.64 -21.71
CA ASN A 410 17.37 -16.56 -22.61
C ASN A 410 17.15 -18.04 -22.22
N LEU A 411 17.56 -18.95 -23.10
CA LEU A 411 17.41 -20.39 -22.91
C LEU A 411 18.17 -20.90 -21.69
N ALA A 412 19.36 -20.36 -21.41
CA ALA A 412 20.17 -20.78 -20.27
C ALA A 412 19.49 -20.44 -18.94
N THR A 413 19.00 -19.21 -18.78
CA THR A 413 18.23 -18.77 -17.61
C THR A 413 16.98 -19.62 -17.41
N THR A 414 16.27 -19.92 -18.51
CA THR A 414 15.06 -20.75 -18.47
C THR A 414 15.39 -22.18 -18.00
N LYS A 415 16.44 -22.81 -18.55
CA LYS A 415 16.91 -24.13 -18.12
C LYS A 415 17.32 -24.16 -16.65
N ASN A 416 18.03 -23.12 -16.19
CA ASN A 416 18.45 -23.00 -14.80
C ASN A 416 17.26 -22.89 -13.85
N ALA A 417 16.24 -22.10 -14.22
CA ALA A 417 15.01 -21.96 -13.43
C ALA A 417 14.23 -23.28 -13.33
N ILE A 418 14.09 -24.02 -14.44
CA ILE A 418 13.43 -25.34 -14.45
C ILE A 418 14.22 -26.37 -13.62
N SER A 419 15.55 -26.38 -13.74
CA SER A 419 16.41 -27.25 -12.92
C SER A 419 16.31 -26.92 -11.43
N ALA A 420 16.22 -25.63 -11.07
CA ALA A 420 16.00 -25.20 -9.69
C ALA A 420 14.65 -25.71 -9.14
N LEU A 421 13.59 -25.69 -9.95
CA LEU A 421 12.28 -26.23 -9.56
C LEU A 421 12.30 -27.75 -9.34
N GLN A 422 12.99 -28.49 -10.20
CA GLN A 422 13.18 -29.93 -10.02
C GLN A 422 13.94 -30.23 -8.73
N ARG A 423 14.99 -29.45 -8.45
CA ARG A 423 15.75 -29.52 -7.20
C ARG A 423 14.93 -29.17 -5.97
N TYR A 424 14.00 -28.21 -6.11
CA TYR A 424 13.07 -27.80 -5.07
C TYR A 424 12.09 -28.92 -4.69
N GLU A 425 11.54 -29.64 -5.68
CA GLU A 425 10.65 -30.78 -5.45
C GLU A 425 11.33 -31.89 -4.65
N ILE A 426 12.57 -32.25 -5.00
CA ILE A 426 13.33 -33.31 -4.31
C ILE A 426 14.01 -32.85 -3.02
N LYS A 427 13.78 -31.61 -2.55
CA LYS A 427 14.41 -31.02 -1.36
C LYS A 427 15.94 -31.06 -1.40
N SER A 428 16.53 -30.96 -2.59
CA SER A 428 17.99 -30.86 -2.72
C SER A 428 18.47 -29.44 -2.37
N GLY A 429 19.68 -29.32 -1.82
CA GLY A 429 20.26 -28.01 -1.45
C GLY A 429 20.27 -27.04 -2.65
N PRO A 430 19.88 -25.76 -2.49
CA PRO A 430 19.60 -24.98 -1.26
C PRO A 430 18.15 -25.07 -0.73
N TYR A 431 17.32 -25.95 -1.28
CA TYR A 431 15.87 -25.98 -1.01
C TYR A 431 15.44 -26.97 0.07
N ALA A 432 16.40 -27.57 0.79
CA ALA A 432 16.18 -28.57 1.84
C ALA A 432 15.62 -27.98 3.16
N LEU A 433 14.83 -26.91 3.09
CA LEU A 433 14.27 -26.23 4.26
C LEU A 433 13.04 -27.00 4.79
N HIS A 434 12.95 -27.13 6.12
CA HIS A 434 11.77 -27.65 6.79
C HIS A 434 10.64 -26.62 6.76
N PHE A 435 9.43 -27.09 6.48
CA PHE A 435 8.23 -26.25 6.54
C PHE A 435 7.81 -26.05 8.00
N THR A 436 7.75 -24.80 8.44
CA THR A 436 7.21 -24.37 9.74
C THR A 436 5.79 -23.81 9.58
N GLN A 437 4.99 -23.77 10.65
CA GLN A 437 3.66 -23.13 10.58
C GLN A 437 3.74 -21.63 10.30
N ASP A 438 4.87 -20.98 10.59
CA ASP A 438 5.13 -19.58 10.25
C ASP A 438 5.40 -19.37 8.74
N ASP A 439 5.73 -20.45 8.01
CA ASP A 439 5.84 -20.43 6.54
C ASP A 439 4.47 -20.55 5.86
N THR A 440 3.42 -20.88 6.62
CA THR A 440 2.05 -20.67 6.18
C THR A 440 1.69 -19.21 6.44
N PRO A 441 1.06 -18.53 5.48
CA PRO A 441 0.46 -17.25 5.77
C PRO A 441 -0.49 -17.41 6.97
N THR A 442 -0.28 -16.67 8.06
CA THR A 442 -1.12 -16.77 9.26
C THR A 442 -2.57 -16.50 8.87
N TYR A 443 -3.47 -17.46 9.11
CA TYR A 443 -4.89 -17.39 8.79
C TYR A 443 -5.71 -16.97 9.99
#